data_AF-A0A015L2L8-F1
#
_entry.id   AF-A0A015L2L8-F1
#
_cell.length_a   1.000
_cell.length_b   1.000
_cell.length_c   1.000
_cell.angle_alpha   90.00
_cell.angle_beta   90.00
_cell.angle_gamma   90.00
#
_symmetry.space_group_name_H-M   'P 1'
#
loop_
_entity.id
_entity.type
_entity.pdbx_description
1 polymer ?
#
loop_
_entity_poly.entity_id
_entity_poly.type
_entity_poly.pdbx_seq_one_letter_code
_entity_poly.pdbx_strand_id
1 'polypeptide(L)'
;MYEWKSDDMIILTDGVCGSSCSLIAQRMALNNNVSTVAVGGYKDTPLSYSSFPAGQVLKFEELISQLDAAGLLQNETLADLIPPLFLIRALFGFTLKENYDVVNKDNLNQEDVLEFTYKPAEHRFYHDEISARDPSVLWLKVAKELLN
;
A
#
# COMPACT_ATOMS: atom_id res chain seq x y z
N MET A 1 3.91 26.70 13.31
CA MET A 1 3.85 25.43 12.56
C MET A 1 2.64 25.55 11.66
N TYR A 2 2.79 25.42 10.34
CA TYR A 2 1.64 25.49 9.44
C TYR A 2 0.78 24.23 9.65
N GLU A 3 -0.53 24.42 9.79
CA GLU A 3 -1.50 23.34 9.99
C GLU A 3 -2.17 23.06 8.63
N TRP A 4 -1.62 22.08 7.92
CA TRP A 4 -2.13 21.66 6.60
C TRP A 4 -3.41 20.85 6.77
N LYS A 5 -4.46 21.20 6.03
CA LYS A 5 -5.72 20.48 5.96
C LYS A 5 -5.74 19.51 4.77
N SER A 6 -6.71 18.61 4.76
CA SER A 6 -6.96 17.69 3.65
C SER A 6 -6.99 18.39 2.29
N ASP A 7 -7.66 19.53 2.25
CA ASP A 7 -7.92 20.31 1.03
C ASP A 7 -6.69 21.10 0.56
N ASP A 8 -5.63 21.15 1.39
CA ASP A 8 -4.34 21.72 1.03
C ASP A 8 -3.37 20.65 0.46
N MET A 9 -3.82 19.40 0.31
CA MET A 9 -2.99 18.25 -0.04
C MET A 9 -3.62 17.41 -1.15
N ILE A 10 -2.77 16.80 -1.99
CA ILE A 10 -3.16 15.83 -3.01
C ILE A 10 -2.16 14.67 -3.01
N ILE A 11 -2.64 13.45 -3.21
CA ILE A 11 -1.82 12.28 -3.53
C ILE A 11 -1.75 12.15 -5.05
N LEU A 12 -0.59 12.44 -5.64
CA LEU A 12 -0.32 12.25 -7.06
C LEU A 12 0.56 11.03 -7.29
N THR A 13 0.09 10.07 -8.08
CA THR A 13 0.77 8.77 -8.25
C THR A 13 0.44 8.14 -9.60
N ASP A 14 1.28 7.22 -10.06
CA ASP A 14 1.01 6.33 -11.19
C ASP A 14 0.35 5.00 -10.76
N GLY A 15 0.03 4.85 -9.47
CA GLY A 15 -0.61 3.67 -8.90
C GLY A 15 0.33 2.48 -8.68
N VAL A 16 1.62 2.58 -9.04
CA VAL A 16 2.58 1.47 -8.92
C VAL A 16 2.99 1.23 -7.47
N CYS A 17 2.95 2.26 -6.65
CA CYS A 17 3.39 2.24 -5.27
C CYS A 17 2.76 1.07 -4.47
N GLY A 18 3.62 0.17 -3.99
CA GLY A 18 3.32 -0.88 -3.03
C GLY A 18 4.14 -0.73 -1.76
N SER A 19 3.75 -1.40 -0.67
CA SER A 19 4.35 -1.28 0.67
C SER A 19 4.01 0.04 1.39
N SER A 20 4.93 0.60 2.17
CA SER A 20 4.66 1.72 3.10
C SER A 20 4.06 2.95 2.41
N CYS A 21 4.40 3.22 1.16
CA CYS A 21 3.82 4.34 0.43
C CYS A 21 2.32 4.13 0.14
N SER A 22 1.88 2.88 -0.09
CA SER A 22 0.46 2.56 -0.31
C SER A 22 -0.30 2.66 0.99
N LEU A 23 0.30 2.25 2.12
CA LEU A 23 -0.28 2.48 3.45
C LEU A 23 -0.52 3.96 3.73
N ILE A 24 0.48 4.81 3.45
CA ILE A 24 0.34 6.26 3.65
C ILE A 24 -0.74 6.83 2.71
N ALA A 25 -0.69 6.48 1.42
CA ALA A 25 -1.67 6.95 0.45
C ALA A 25 -3.10 6.55 0.83
N GLN A 26 -3.33 5.30 1.22
CA GLN A 26 -4.64 4.82 1.65
C GLN A 26 -5.11 5.50 2.93
N ARG A 27 -4.24 5.64 3.94
CA ARG A 27 -4.62 6.33 5.18
C ARG A 27 -4.96 7.80 4.95
N MET A 28 -4.22 8.47 4.07
CA MET A 28 -4.47 9.86 3.73
C MET A 28 -5.78 10.01 2.97
N ALA A 29 -6.05 9.14 2.00
CA ALA A 29 -7.29 9.15 1.22
C ALA A 29 -8.52 8.76 2.07
N LEU A 30 -8.50 7.60 2.72
CA LEU A 30 -9.66 7.00 3.39
C LEU A 30 -9.99 7.66 4.73
N ASN A 31 -8.96 8.07 5.50
CA ASN A 31 -9.17 8.57 6.86
C ASN A 31 -9.05 10.08 6.98
N ASN A 32 -8.39 10.72 6.04
CA ASN A 32 -8.14 12.16 6.08
C ASN A 32 -8.70 12.89 4.86
N ASN A 33 -9.47 12.20 3.99
CA ASN A 33 -10.14 12.79 2.83
C ASN A 33 -9.18 13.58 1.91
N VAL A 34 -7.93 13.16 1.79
CA VAL A 34 -6.97 13.77 0.88
C VAL A 34 -7.26 13.30 -0.53
N SER A 35 -7.45 14.23 -1.46
CA SER A 35 -7.81 13.90 -2.84
C SER A 35 -6.73 13.10 -3.55
N THR A 36 -7.15 12.16 -4.41
CA THR A 36 -6.27 11.21 -5.08
C THR A 36 -6.25 11.40 -6.59
N VAL A 37 -5.06 11.41 -7.17
CA VAL A 37 -4.83 11.61 -8.59
C VAL A 37 -3.97 10.48 -9.13
N ALA A 38 -4.51 9.72 -10.08
CA ALA A 38 -3.76 8.69 -10.80
C ALA A 38 -3.30 9.21 -12.17
N VAL A 39 -2.02 9.04 -12.49
CA VAL A 39 -1.39 9.49 -13.74
C VAL A 39 -1.20 8.31 -14.70
N GLY A 40 -1.47 8.52 -15.99
CA GLY A 40 -1.12 7.57 -17.04
C GLY A 40 -2.18 6.48 -17.27
N GLY A 41 -1.76 5.21 -17.37
CA GLY A 41 -2.60 4.04 -17.66
C GLY A 41 -3.47 4.11 -18.93
N TYR A 42 -4.42 3.19 -19.05
CA TYR A 42 -5.32 3.16 -20.21
C TYR A 42 -6.30 4.33 -20.19
N LYS A 43 -6.61 4.85 -21.39
CA LYS A 43 -7.62 5.90 -21.56
C LYS A 43 -8.99 5.37 -21.15
N ASP A 44 -9.77 6.21 -20.47
CA ASP A 44 -11.14 5.91 -20.05
C ASP A 44 -11.26 4.66 -19.13
N THR A 45 -10.15 4.25 -18.53
CA THR A 45 -10.09 3.15 -17.57
C THR A 45 -9.64 3.68 -16.21
N PRO A 46 -10.43 3.47 -15.14
CA PRO A 46 -10.04 3.85 -13.79
C PRO A 46 -8.68 3.25 -13.41
N LEU A 47 -7.82 4.02 -12.74
CA LEU A 47 -6.57 3.53 -12.18
C LEU A 47 -6.55 3.75 -10.68
N SER A 48 -6.03 2.73 -9.98
CA SER A 48 -5.88 2.78 -8.55
C SER A 48 -4.83 3.82 -8.15
N TYR A 49 -5.06 4.56 -7.06
CA TYR A 49 -4.05 5.47 -6.52
C TYR A 49 -2.97 4.74 -5.70
N SER A 50 -3.10 3.42 -5.50
CA SER A 50 -2.04 2.61 -4.92
C SER A 50 -2.16 1.15 -5.34
N SER A 51 -1.07 0.39 -5.23
CA SER A 51 -1.03 -1.01 -5.66
C SER A 51 -1.46 -1.96 -4.54
N PHE A 52 -0.65 -2.08 -3.49
CA PHE A 52 -0.97 -2.89 -2.32
C PHE A 52 -0.27 -2.35 -1.07
N PRO A 53 -0.97 -2.23 0.07
CA PRO A 53 -0.36 -1.87 1.34
C PRO A 53 0.34 -3.11 1.86
N ALA A 54 1.62 -3.32 1.52
CA ALA A 54 2.31 -4.55 1.91
C ALA A 54 2.19 -4.76 3.42
N GLY A 55 1.57 -5.88 3.78
CA GLY A 55 1.50 -6.37 5.15
C GLY A 55 2.87 -6.58 5.79
N GLN A 56 2.87 -7.18 6.99
CA GLN A 56 4.11 -7.68 7.56
C GLN A 56 4.55 -8.91 6.75
N VAL A 57 5.40 -8.72 5.74
CA VAL A 57 5.99 -9.81 4.97
C VAL A 57 7.14 -10.41 5.76
N LEU A 58 7.12 -11.72 5.96
CA LEU A 58 8.18 -12.49 6.60
C LEU A 58 8.74 -13.49 5.59
N LYS A 59 10.06 -13.65 5.57
CA LYS A 59 10.69 -14.73 4.80
C LYS A 59 10.73 -16.01 5.63
N PHE A 60 10.67 -17.14 4.95
CA PHE A 60 10.76 -18.44 5.61
C PHE A 60 12.02 -18.58 6.47
N GLU A 61 13.16 -18.14 5.98
CA GLU A 61 14.43 -18.20 6.73
C GLU A 61 14.40 -17.32 7.99
N GLU A 62 13.72 -16.17 7.91
CA GLU A 62 13.52 -15.27 9.05
C GLU A 62 12.59 -15.91 10.09
N LEU A 63 11.52 -16.59 9.65
CA LEU A 63 10.64 -17.37 10.54
C LEU A 63 11.43 -18.46 11.27
N ILE A 64 12.17 -19.29 10.54
CA ILE A 64 12.94 -20.39 11.14
C ILE A 64 13.96 -19.86 12.15
N SER A 65 14.68 -18.78 11.80
CA SER A 65 15.64 -18.14 12.71
C SER A 65 14.96 -17.59 13.99
N GLN A 66 13.74 -17.06 13.89
CA GLN A 66 13.00 -16.57 15.05
C GLN A 66 12.48 -17.71 15.92
N LEU A 67 12.01 -18.81 15.32
CA LEU A 67 11.60 -20.02 16.05
C LEU A 67 12.79 -20.64 16.80
N ASP A 68 13.97 -20.65 16.21
CA ASP A 68 15.20 -21.16 16.85
C ASP A 68 15.61 -20.28 18.03
N ALA A 69 15.62 -18.96 17.83
CA ALA A 69 15.93 -17.99 18.89
C ALA A 69 14.94 -18.06 20.07
N ALA A 70 13.69 -18.45 19.80
CA ALA A 70 12.67 -18.67 20.83
C ALA A 70 12.76 -20.06 21.49
N GLY A 71 13.70 -20.93 21.07
CA GLY A 71 13.85 -22.31 21.57
C GLY A 71 12.74 -23.25 21.14
N LEU A 72 11.97 -22.90 20.10
CA LEU A 72 10.80 -23.65 19.67
C LEU A 72 11.17 -24.78 18.71
N LEU A 73 12.29 -24.69 17.98
CA LEU A 73 12.74 -25.76 17.08
C LEU A 73 13.13 -27.03 17.82
N GLN A 74 13.57 -26.91 19.07
CA GLN A 74 13.96 -28.04 19.92
C GLN A 74 12.77 -28.66 20.67
N ASN A 75 11.56 -28.07 20.54
CA ASN A 75 10.38 -28.58 21.21
C ASN A 75 9.75 -29.72 20.40
N GLU A 76 10.03 -30.96 20.81
CA GLU A 76 9.50 -32.17 20.16
C GLU A 76 7.96 -32.21 20.11
N THR A 77 7.27 -31.55 21.04
CA THR A 77 5.79 -31.52 21.06
C THR A 77 5.22 -30.64 19.94
N LEU A 78 6.02 -29.70 19.41
CA LEU A 78 5.62 -28.78 18.34
C LEU A 78 6.19 -29.17 16.98
N ALA A 79 6.97 -30.25 16.88
CA ALA A 79 7.69 -30.64 15.67
C ALA A 79 6.76 -30.77 14.44
N ASP A 80 5.56 -31.31 14.63
CA ASP A 80 4.57 -31.49 13.55
C ASP A 80 3.93 -30.18 13.07
N LEU A 81 4.05 -29.09 13.84
CA LEU A 81 3.52 -27.76 13.50
C LEU A 81 4.57 -26.86 12.83
N ILE A 82 5.85 -27.23 12.94
CA ILE A 82 6.95 -26.45 12.37
C ILE A 82 7.15 -26.89 10.91
N PRO A 83 7.06 -25.98 9.93
CA PRO A 83 7.24 -26.36 8.55
C PRO A 83 8.67 -26.88 8.31
N PRO A 84 8.85 -27.99 7.57
CA PRO A 84 10.17 -28.51 7.27
C PRO A 84 10.94 -27.54 6.37
N LEU A 85 12.28 -27.59 6.46
CA LEU A 85 13.15 -26.83 5.58
C LEU A 85 12.97 -27.26 4.11
N PHE A 86 13.06 -26.30 3.19
CA PHE A 86 13.05 -26.60 1.77
C PHE A 86 14.25 -27.48 1.39
N LEU A 87 14.01 -28.53 0.61
CA LEU A 87 15.04 -29.43 0.09
C LEU A 87 15.96 -28.76 -0.96
N ILE A 88 15.54 -27.60 -1.45
CA ILE A 88 16.26 -26.77 -2.40
C ILE A 88 16.43 -25.36 -1.83
N ARG A 89 17.34 -24.59 -2.41
CA ARG A 89 17.41 -23.16 -2.13
C ARG A 89 16.18 -22.48 -2.73
N ALA A 90 15.22 -22.14 -1.88
CA ALA A 90 14.01 -21.42 -2.23
C ALA A 90 13.99 -20.07 -1.50
N LEU A 91 13.54 -19.02 -2.18
CA LEU A 91 13.15 -17.77 -1.54
C LEU A 91 11.63 -17.79 -1.42
N PHE A 92 11.14 -17.94 -0.19
CA PHE A 92 9.71 -17.97 0.08
C PHE A 92 9.35 -16.89 1.09
N GLY A 93 8.60 -15.89 0.63
CA GLY A 93 8.04 -14.84 1.48
C GLY A 93 6.53 -15.00 1.56
N PHE A 94 5.96 -14.72 2.72
CA PHE A 94 4.52 -14.74 2.94
C PHE A 94 4.10 -13.58 3.85
N THR A 95 2.84 -13.17 3.73
CA THR A 95 2.26 -12.13 4.57
C THR A 95 1.88 -12.75 5.92
N LEU A 96 2.54 -12.32 7.00
CA LEU A 96 2.23 -12.75 8.36
C LEU A 96 1.06 -11.94 8.96
N LYS A 97 0.93 -10.66 8.58
CA LYS A 97 -0.16 -9.79 9.00
C LYS A 97 -0.67 -8.99 7.83
N GLU A 98 -1.96 -9.04 7.62
CA GLU A 98 -2.67 -8.26 6.60
C GLU A 98 -3.00 -6.85 7.12
N ASN A 99 -3.21 -5.92 6.20
CA ASN A 99 -3.74 -4.60 6.52
C ASN A 99 -5.26 -4.55 6.29
N TYR A 100 -5.97 -3.97 7.26
CA TYR A 100 -7.42 -3.80 7.25
C TYR A 100 -7.78 -2.32 7.28
N ASP A 101 -8.98 -2.00 6.79
CA ASP A 101 -9.52 -0.66 6.89
C ASP A 101 -9.76 -0.28 8.37
N VAL A 102 -9.85 1.01 8.61
CA VAL A 102 -9.93 1.58 9.94
C VAL A 102 -11.39 1.60 10.35
N VAL A 103 -11.71 0.71 11.27
CA VAL A 103 -13.02 0.69 11.90
C VAL A 103 -13.14 1.84 12.88
N ASN A 104 -14.22 2.60 12.75
CA ASN A 104 -14.69 3.62 13.65
C ASN A 104 -16.15 3.30 14.06
N LYS A 105 -16.74 4.18 14.89
CA LYS A 105 -18.08 3.96 15.45
C LYS A 105 -19.18 3.87 14.40
N ASP A 106 -18.95 4.45 13.22
CA ASP A 106 -19.94 4.58 12.15
C ASP A 106 -19.84 3.45 11.11
N ASN A 107 -18.73 2.70 11.10
CA ASN A 107 -18.48 1.60 10.16
C ASN A 107 -18.00 0.30 10.86
N LEU A 108 -18.48 0.04 12.09
CA LEU A 108 -18.09 -1.08 12.96
C LEU A 108 -18.09 -2.48 12.30
N ASN A 109 -18.87 -2.68 11.24
CA ASN A 109 -19.01 -3.95 10.53
C ASN A 109 -18.50 -3.91 9.09
N GLN A 110 -17.74 -2.88 8.71
CA GLN A 110 -17.15 -2.71 7.38
C GLN A 110 -15.63 -2.75 7.49
N GLU A 111 -15.11 -3.91 7.91
CA GLU A 111 -13.68 -4.22 7.77
C GLU A 111 -13.45 -4.79 6.37
N ASP A 112 -12.88 -3.98 5.49
CA ASP A 112 -12.34 -4.47 4.22
C ASP A 112 -10.86 -4.79 4.39
N VAL A 113 -10.43 -5.94 3.87
CA VAL A 113 -9.01 -6.25 3.72
C VAL A 113 -8.44 -5.26 2.69
N LEU A 114 -7.52 -4.39 3.11
CA LEU A 114 -6.89 -3.42 2.20
C LEU A 114 -5.87 -4.11 1.29
N GLU A 115 -5.30 -5.22 1.76
CA GLU A 115 -4.50 -6.12 0.94
C GLU A 115 -5.35 -6.59 -0.26
N PHE A 116 -4.85 -6.40 -1.48
CA PHE A 116 -5.48 -6.82 -2.74
C PHE A 116 -6.79 -6.12 -3.16
N THR A 117 -7.24 -5.08 -2.44
CA THR A 117 -8.44 -4.32 -2.82
C THR A 117 -8.11 -3.18 -3.77
N TYR A 118 -8.76 -3.16 -4.92
CA TYR A 118 -8.66 -2.05 -5.88
C TYR A 118 -9.36 -0.79 -5.35
N LYS A 119 -8.65 0.35 -5.32
CA LYS A 119 -9.20 1.64 -4.88
C LYS A 119 -8.96 2.71 -5.95
N PRO A 120 -9.96 3.06 -6.78
CA PRO A 120 -9.77 4.00 -7.88
C PRO A 120 -9.40 5.39 -7.36
N ALA A 121 -8.52 6.09 -8.08
CA ALA A 121 -8.28 7.51 -7.82
C ALA A 121 -9.50 8.35 -8.21
N GLU A 122 -9.72 9.45 -7.49
CA GLU A 122 -10.80 10.41 -7.77
C GLU A 122 -10.60 11.13 -9.11
N HIS A 123 -9.35 11.46 -9.42
CA HIS A 123 -8.99 12.20 -10.62
C HIS A 123 -7.98 11.45 -11.48
N ARG A 124 -8.02 11.77 -12.79
CA ARG A 124 -7.21 11.11 -13.81
C ARG A 124 -6.50 12.14 -14.68
N PHE A 125 -5.17 12.05 -14.73
CA PHE A 125 -4.33 12.89 -15.57
C PHE A 125 -3.41 12.04 -16.45
N TYR A 126 -2.92 12.64 -17.53
CA TYR A 126 -2.02 11.99 -18.49
C TYR A 126 -0.81 12.88 -18.72
N HIS A 127 0.34 12.25 -18.94
CA HIS A 127 1.52 12.95 -19.42
C HIS A 127 1.33 13.40 -20.87
N ASP A 128 1.85 14.59 -21.17
CA ASP A 128 2.17 15.08 -22.50
C ASP A 128 3.70 15.03 -22.73
N GLU A 129 4.16 15.49 -23.89
CA GLU A 129 5.59 15.43 -24.24
C GLU A 129 6.51 16.23 -23.30
N ILE A 130 5.99 17.29 -22.67
CA ILE A 130 6.76 18.16 -21.78
C ILE A 130 6.78 17.52 -20.39
N SER A 131 5.61 17.21 -19.85
CA SER A 131 5.46 16.62 -18.52
C SER A 131 6.00 15.21 -18.39
N ALA A 132 6.17 14.47 -19.49
CA ALA A 132 6.88 13.20 -19.50
C ALA A 132 8.40 13.37 -19.25
N ARG A 133 8.96 14.53 -19.63
CA ARG A 133 10.38 14.87 -19.43
C ARG A 133 10.62 15.66 -18.16
N ASP A 134 9.66 16.49 -17.78
CA ASP A 134 9.67 17.27 -16.55
C ASP A 134 8.37 17.06 -15.77
N PRO A 135 8.34 16.11 -14.82
CA PRO A 135 7.15 15.83 -14.02
C PRO A 135 6.62 17.02 -13.23
N SER A 136 7.47 18.02 -12.91
CA SER A 136 7.05 19.20 -12.15
C SER A 136 5.98 20.01 -12.86
N VAL A 137 5.97 20.00 -14.20
CA VAL A 137 4.95 20.66 -15.02
C VAL A 137 3.58 20.03 -14.78
N LEU A 138 3.51 18.70 -14.69
CA LEU A 138 2.26 18.01 -14.35
C LEU A 138 1.85 18.31 -12.91
N TRP A 139 2.80 18.32 -11.98
CA TRP A 139 2.52 18.57 -10.57
C TRP A 139 1.91 19.95 -10.36
N LEU A 140 2.49 20.98 -10.99
CA LEU A 140 1.98 22.34 -10.96
C LEU A 140 0.60 22.46 -11.61
N LYS A 141 0.37 21.76 -12.73
CA LYS A 141 -0.93 21.71 -13.38
C LYS A 141 -2.00 21.12 -12.47
N VAL A 142 -1.73 19.94 -11.89
CA VAL A 142 -2.65 19.25 -10.98
C VAL A 142 -2.92 20.11 -9.75
N ALA A 143 -1.87 20.66 -9.12
CA ALA A 143 -2.02 21.53 -7.97
C ALA A 143 -2.89 22.75 -8.29
N LYS A 144 -2.69 23.41 -9.43
CA LYS A 144 -3.49 24.57 -9.84
C LYS A 144 -4.96 24.23 -10.11
N GLU A 145 -5.25 23.02 -10.58
CA GLU A 145 -6.61 22.59 -10.90
C GLU A 145 -7.39 22.11 -9.67
N LEU A 146 -6.69 21.57 -8.65
CA LEU A 146 -7.33 20.86 -7.54
C LEU A 146 -7.06 21.46 -6.16
N LEU A 147 -6.00 22.24 -5.97
CA LEU A 147 -5.76 23.03 -4.75
C LEU A 147 -6.24 24.46 -4.99
N ASN A 148 -6.98 25.02 -4.02
CA ASN A 148 -7.48 26.40 -4.06
C ASN A 148 -6.39 27.42 -3.70
#